data_AF-A0A937N8B7-F1
#
_entry.id   AF-A0A937N8B7-F1
#
_cell.length_a   1.000
_cell.length_b   1.000
_cell.length_c   1.000
_cell.angle_alpha   90.00
_cell.angle_beta   90.00
_cell.angle_gamma   90.00
#
_symmetry.space_group_name_H-M   'P 1'
#
loop_
_entity.id
_entity.type
_entity.pdbx_description
1 polymer ?
#
loop_
_entity_poly.entity_id
_entity_poly.type
_entity_poly.pdbx_seq_one_letter_code
_entity_poly.pdbx_strand_id
1 'polypeptide(L)'
;MMKTVSVLMCLFAFVRLGEPVRAEQFDLRLRYQKQTDEEANSFQRLVREEDWDANETAVIVCDVWDLHHCWNAARRLEEFGPRLNDVLIEARRRGAVVIHSPSDCMDAYQDHPARRRAMAAPRTDTLPEDIEHWCSRIPAEERANYPIDQSDGGEDDDPQEHAAWAAKLKALGRNPGMPWKTQSSMISIDAERDYISDRGDEVWNILEHRGIRNVILTGVHTNMCVLGRPFGLRQMSRNGKNVVLMRDMTDTMYNPKRWPYVDHFTANDLIVSHTERYVCPTITSDQLIGGKPFQFRNDNRTERDIIALASLPQRNADLLTNSWSPVMIPARPDSIAEQAIRRSNGAAWYRCAVRIRKSRTASGPLRLQVPTPATKVTAWCNGHPLKPQAGDLRETIVFQIDPKAVRPDDANLLVLRVEQGSGTAFTAAPTLVAGDKIMILEGRWQFRAGDDPSLKNMPLPARFGASTDILFEE
;
A
#
# COMPACT_ATOMS: atom_id res chain seq x y z
N MET A 1 -1.49 -97.20 -13.94
CA MET A 1 -0.46 -96.19 -13.62
C MET A 1 -0.99 -94.83 -14.09
N MET A 2 -1.78 -94.15 -13.25
CA MET A 2 -2.36 -92.81 -13.54
C MET A 2 -1.42 -91.75 -12.96
N LYS A 3 -1.00 -90.78 -13.78
CA LYS A 3 -0.21 -89.63 -13.37
C LYS A 3 -1.14 -88.43 -13.17
N THR A 4 -1.18 -87.91 -11.95
CA THR A 4 -1.88 -86.69 -11.56
C THR A 4 -1.02 -85.47 -11.91
N VAL A 5 -1.58 -84.51 -12.65
CA VAL A 5 -0.95 -83.22 -12.93
C VAL A 5 -1.54 -82.20 -11.95
N SER A 6 -0.69 -81.58 -11.11
CA SER A 6 -1.07 -80.44 -10.28
C SER A 6 -0.76 -79.14 -11.02
N VAL A 7 -1.78 -78.32 -11.25
CA VAL A 7 -1.64 -76.96 -11.80
C VAL A 7 -1.46 -76.00 -10.63
N LEU A 8 -0.29 -75.36 -10.55
CA LEU A 8 0.02 -74.33 -9.57
C LEU A 8 -0.52 -72.98 -10.09
N MET A 9 -1.54 -72.44 -9.41
CA MET A 9 -2.16 -71.16 -9.76
C MET A 9 -1.44 -70.03 -8.99
N CYS A 10 -0.53 -69.30 -9.65
CA CYS A 10 0.11 -68.11 -9.08
C CYS A 10 -0.87 -66.94 -9.06
N LEU A 11 -1.27 -66.50 -7.86
CA LEU A 11 -1.95 -65.22 -7.65
C LEU A 11 -0.94 -64.08 -7.83
N PHE A 12 -1.09 -63.28 -8.89
CA PHE A 12 -0.43 -61.97 -8.99
C PHE A 12 -1.25 -60.95 -8.19
N ALA A 13 -0.70 -60.48 -7.06
CA ALA A 13 -1.23 -59.35 -6.34
C ALA A 13 -0.92 -58.06 -7.13
N PHE A 14 -1.93 -57.47 -7.76
CA PHE A 14 -1.83 -56.12 -8.32
C PHE A 14 -1.75 -55.12 -7.17
N VAL A 15 -0.55 -54.64 -6.87
CA VAL A 15 -0.36 -53.42 -6.09
C VAL A 15 -0.87 -52.26 -6.96
N ARG A 16 -2.03 -51.69 -6.62
CA ARG A 16 -2.43 -50.38 -7.16
C ARG A 16 -1.43 -49.36 -6.63
N LEU A 17 -0.43 -49.03 -7.43
CA LEU A 17 0.29 -47.77 -7.29
C LEU A 17 -0.77 -46.68 -7.39
N GLY A 18 -1.01 -45.95 -6.29
CA GLY A 18 -1.90 -44.80 -6.31
C GLY A 18 -1.45 -43.86 -7.43
N GLU A 19 -2.40 -43.34 -8.20
CA GLU A 19 -2.11 -42.23 -9.10
C GLU A 19 -1.39 -41.15 -8.30
N PRO A 20 -0.31 -40.54 -8.82
CA PRO A 20 0.26 -39.38 -8.18
C PRO A 20 -0.88 -38.39 -8.01
N VAL A 21 -1.16 -37.96 -6.77
CA VAL A 21 -2.12 -36.90 -6.49
C VAL A 21 -1.63 -35.70 -7.30
N ARG A 22 -2.24 -35.48 -8.46
CA ARG A 22 -1.95 -34.31 -9.29
C ARG A 22 -2.30 -33.13 -8.40
N ALA A 23 -1.31 -32.29 -8.11
CA ALA A 23 -1.54 -31.08 -7.36
C ALA A 23 -2.73 -30.33 -7.97
N GLU A 24 -3.73 -30.01 -7.14
CA GLU A 24 -4.91 -29.29 -7.59
C GLU A 24 -4.45 -27.91 -8.11
N GLN A 25 -4.98 -27.51 -9.26
CA GLN A 25 -4.61 -26.25 -9.91
C GLN A 25 -5.61 -25.16 -9.56
N PHE A 26 -5.17 -23.91 -9.62
CA PHE A 26 -6.02 -22.75 -9.75
C PHE A 26 -6.05 -22.32 -11.22
N ASP A 27 -7.20 -22.48 -11.86
CA ASP A 27 -7.44 -21.99 -13.21
C ASP A 27 -7.84 -20.51 -13.11
N LEU A 28 -6.89 -19.61 -13.35
CA LEU A 28 -7.02 -18.19 -13.06
C LEU A 28 -7.15 -17.35 -14.33
N ARG A 29 -8.00 -16.33 -14.26
CA ARG A 29 -8.16 -15.28 -15.26
C ARG A 29 -7.61 -13.97 -14.70
N LEU A 30 -6.33 -13.74 -14.96
CA LEU A 30 -5.59 -12.58 -14.47
C LEU A 30 -5.94 -11.35 -15.29
N ARG A 31 -6.45 -10.34 -14.60
CA ARG A 31 -6.83 -9.05 -15.17
C ARG A 31 -5.71 -8.04 -14.97
N TYR A 32 -5.26 -7.39 -16.03
CA TYR A 32 -4.16 -6.42 -15.99
C TYR A 32 -4.43 -5.28 -16.97
N GLN A 33 -3.60 -4.23 -16.93
CA GLN A 33 -3.70 -3.13 -17.87
C GLN A 33 -2.41 -2.94 -18.65
N LYS A 34 -2.56 -2.60 -19.93
CA LYS A 34 -1.46 -2.30 -20.82
C LYS A 34 -1.68 -0.91 -21.41
N GLN A 35 -0.61 -0.13 -21.50
CA GLN A 35 -0.64 1.16 -22.18
C GLN A 35 -0.90 0.95 -23.67
N THR A 36 -1.90 1.66 -24.20
CA THR A 36 -2.29 1.61 -25.61
C THR A 36 -1.77 2.81 -26.40
N ASP A 37 -1.55 3.94 -25.73
CA ASP A 37 -1.00 5.15 -26.31
C ASP A 37 -0.12 5.85 -25.26
N GLU A 38 1.14 6.10 -25.61
CA GLU A 38 2.10 6.77 -24.73
C GLU A 38 1.80 8.26 -24.55
N GLU A 39 1.41 8.95 -25.63
CA GLU A 39 1.16 10.41 -25.62
C GLU A 39 -0.16 10.74 -24.93
N ALA A 40 -1.20 9.95 -25.20
CA ALA A 40 -2.51 10.14 -24.57
C ALA A 40 -2.60 9.54 -23.16
N ASN A 41 -1.55 8.85 -22.70
CA ASN A 41 -1.52 8.11 -21.43
C ASN A 41 -2.77 7.22 -21.25
N SER A 42 -3.17 6.54 -22.33
CA SER A 42 -4.37 5.70 -22.37
C SER A 42 -4.01 4.24 -22.11
N PHE A 43 -4.93 3.52 -21.45
CA PHE A 43 -4.73 2.14 -21.04
C PHE A 43 -5.93 1.29 -21.43
N GLN A 44 -5.65 0.04 -21.79
CA GLN A 44 -6.66 -0.99 -22.02
C GLN A 44 -6.51 -2.08 -20.97
N ARG A 45 -7.65 -2.51 -20.43
CA ARG A 45 -7.72 -3.69 -19.56
C ARG A 45 -7.80 -4.95 -20.39
N LEU A 46 -6.94 -5.90 -20.04
CA LEU A 46 -6.78 -7.19 -20.70
C LEU A 46 -6.92 -8.32 -19.67
N VAL A 47 -7.17 -9.52 -20.17
CA VAL A 47 -7.22 -10.75 -19.36
C VAL A 47 -6.30 -11.77 -20.00
N ARG A 48 -5.58 -12.53 -19.18
CA ARG A 48 -4.89 -13.75 -19.61
C ARG A 48 -5.21 -14.90 -18.67
N GLU A 49 -5.16 -16.10 -19.22
CA GLU A 49 -5.41 -17.33 -18.48
C GLU A 49 -4.07 -17.87 -17.97
N GLU A 50 -4.04 -18.32 -16.72
CA GLU A 50 -2.88 -18.96 -16.10
C GLU A 50 -3.35 -20.11 -15.21
N ASP A 51 -2.60 -21.21 -15.24
CA ASP A 51 -2.80 -22.35 -14.34
C ASP A 51 -1.72 -22.33 -13.26
N TRP A 52 -2.11 -22.15 -12.00
CA TRP A 52 -1.19 -22.11 -10.88
C TRP A 52 -1.31 -23.39 -10.05
N ASP A 53 -0.17 -24.05 -9.80
CA ASP A 53 -0.11 -25.17 -8.85
C ASP A 53 -0.41 -24.65 -7.45
N ALA A 54 -1.44 -25.20 -6.79
CA ALA A 54 -1.82 -24.77 -5.45
C ALA A 54 -0.69 -24.99 -4.44
N ASN A 55 0.11 -26.05 -4.57
CA ASN A 55 1.23 -26.32 -3.66
C ASN A 55 2.40 -25.33 -3.83
N GLU A 56 2.50 -24.66 -4.98
CA GLU A 56 3.46 -23.58 -5.24
C GLU A 56 2.86 -22.19 -5.00
N THR A 57 1.67 -22.12 -4.40
CA THR A 57 0.91 -20.87 -4.21
C THR A 57 0.66 -20.58 -2.73
N ALA A 58 0.83 -19.32 -2.33
CA ALA A 58 0.43 -18.83 -1.02
C ALA A 58 -0.69 -17.79 -1.11
N VAL A 59 -1.62 -17.82 -0.16
CA VAL A 59 -2.57 -16.74 0.10
C VAL A 59 -2.12 -15.98 1.34
N ILE A 60 -1.80 -14.70 1.19
CA ILE A 60 -1.39 -13.81 2.29
C ILE A 60 -2.59 -12.92 2.66
N VAL A 61 -3.03 -13.04 3.91
CA VAL A 61 -4.17 -12.30 4.48
C VAL A 61 -3.63 -11.08 5.23
N CYS A 62 -3.70 -9.91 4.61
CA CYS A 62 -3.16 -8.67 5.15
C CYS A 62 -4.18 -7.96 6.05
N ASP A 63 -3.84 -7.76 7.33
CA ASP A 63 -4.47 -6.75 8.20
C ASP A 63 -6.01 -6.85 8.29
N VAL A 64 -6.58 -8.07 8.19
CA VAL A 64 -8.02 -8.34 8.40
C VAL A 64 -8.31 -8.35 9.90
N TRP A 65 -8.23 -7.19 10.53
CA TRP A 65 -8.27 -7.02 11.98
C TRP A 65 -9.65 -7.27 12.62
N ASP A 66 -9.67 -7.46 13.95
CA ASP A 66 -10.89 -7.60 14.76
C ASP A 66 -11.73 -6.33 14.83
N LEU A 67 -11.08 -5.16 14.81
CA LEU A 67 -11.72 -3.85 14.87
C LEU A 67 -10.94 -2.83 14.05
N HIS A 68 -11.60 -1.74 13.67
CA HIS A 68 -11.00 -0.62 12.94
C HIS A 68 -11.48 0.73 13.50
N HIS A 69 -10.68 1.79 13.34
CA HIS A 69 -11.02 3.13 13.84
C HIS A 69 -12.17 3.76 13.04
N CYS A 70 -12.18 3.54 11.73
CA CYS A 70 -13.28 3.88 10.82
C CYS A 70 -14.37 2.81 10.90
N TRP A 71 -15.60 3.22 11.20
CA TRP A 71 -16.76 2.36 11.33
C TRP A 71 -17.20 1.77 10.00
N ASN A 72 -17.21 2.58 8.94
CA ASN A 72 -17.56 2.14 7.59
C ASN A 72 -16.56 1.10 7.04
N ALA A 73 -15.26 1.27 7.33
CA ALA A 73 -14.24 0.26 7.03
C ALA A 73 -14.48 -1.07 7.77
N ALA A 74 -14.84 -1.02 9.07
CA ALA A 74 -15.19 -2.22 9.83
C ALA A 74 -16.39 -2.96 9.21
N ARG A 75 -17.45 -2.21 8.83
CA ARG A 75 -18.64 -2.77 8.18
C ARG A 75 -18.34 -3.40 6.82
N ARG A 76 -17.48 -2.77 6.01
CA ARG A 76 -17.06 -3.35 4.71
C ARG A 76 -16.31 -4.66 4.91
N LEU A 77 -15.40 -4.72 5.89
CA LEU A 77 -14.72 -5.97 6.26
C LEU A 77 -15.72 -7.04 6.72
N GLU A 78 -16.72 -6.69 7.54
CA GLU A 78 -17.81 -7.59 7.95
C GLU A 78 -18.61 -8.16 6.76
N GLU A 79 -18.78 -7.41 5.67
CA GLU A 79 -19.51 -7.90 4.50
C GLU A 79 -18.74 -8.94 3.68
N PHE A 80 -17.43 -8.75 3.42
CA PHE A 80 -16.66 -9.72 2.62
C PHE A 80 -15.96 -10.81 3.47
N GLY A 81 -15.80 -10.60 4.78
CA GLY A 81 -15.06 -11.47 5.69
C GLY A 81 -15.46 -12.96 5.61
N PRO A 82 -16.76 -13.32 5.66
CA PRO A 82 -17.19 -14.70 5.53
C PRO A 82 -16.77 -15.35 4.20
N ARG A 83 -16.87 -14.60 3.09
CA ARG A 83 -16.47 -15.09 1.78
C ARG A 83 -14.96 -15.24 1.65
N LEU A 84 -14.19 -14.33 2.24
CA LEU A 84 -12.74 -14.49 2.34
C LEU A 84 -12.38 -15.75 3.13
N ASN A 85 -13.09 -16.05 4.22
CA ASN A 85 -12.87 -17.29 4.96
C ASN A 85 -13.13 -18.53 4.09
N ASP A 86 -14.18 -18.54 3.27
CA ASP A 86 -14.45 -19.64 2.32
C ASP A 86 -13.33 -19.80 1.29
N VAL A 87 -12.80 -18.69 0.76
CA VAL A 87 -11.63 -18.69 -0.12
C VAL A 87 -10.44 -19.36 0.55
N LEU A 88 -10.17 -19.05 1.82
CA LEU A 88 -9.03 -19.60 2.54
C LEU A 88 -9.23 -21.09 2.88
N ILE A 89 -10.45 -21.51 3.17
CA ILE A 89 -10.78 -22.94 3.35
C ILE A 89 -10.50 -23.70 2.05
N GLU A 90 -10.97 -23.19 0.92
CA GLU A 90 -10.77 -23.83 -0.38
C GLU A 90 -9.30 -23.82 -0.80
N ALA A 91 -8.60 -22.69 -0.60
CA ALA A 91 -7.17 -22.60 -0.88
C ALA A 91 -6.36 -23.67 -0.11
N ARG A 92 -6.62 -23.82 1.19
CA ARG A 92 -6.01 -24.89 2.02
C ARG A 92 -6.41 -26.28 1.53
N ARG A 93 -7.66 -26.49 1.10
CA ARG A 93 -8.15 -27.78 0.59
C ARG A 93 -7.36 -28.21 -0.65
N ARG A 94 -7.02 -27.26 -1.54
CA ARG A 94 -6.25 -27.52 -2.77
C ARG A 94 -4.75 -27.67 -2.53
N GLY A 95 -4.24 -27.25 -1.37
CA GLY A 95 -2.83 -27.38 -0.99
C GLY A 95 -2.06 -26.06 -0.84
N ALA A 96 -2.72 -24.91 -1.05
CA ALA A 96 -2.07 -23.61 -0.90
C ALA A 96 -1.70 -23.30 0.56
N VAL A 97 -0.58 -22.62 0.72
CA VAL A 97 -0.13 -22.11 2.03
C VAL A 97 -0.93 -20.86 2.38
N VAL A 98 -1.48 -20.77 3.59
CA VAL A 98 -2.11 -19.55 4.09
C VAL A 98 -1.21 -18.88 5.13
N ILE A 99 -0.94 -17.59 4.92
CA ILE A 99 -0.13 -16.75 5.81
C ILE A 99 -0.99 -15.60 6.31
N HIS A 100 -1.29 -15.60 7.60
CA HIS A 100 -1.99 -14.51 8.26
C HIS A 100 -1.00 -13.42 8.66
N SER A 101 -1.25 -12.19 8.25
CA SER A 101 -0.38 -11.05 8.53
C SER A 101 -1.16 -9.92 9.21
N PRO A 102 -1.61 -10.10 10.47
CA PRO A 102 -2.32 -9.08 11.22
C PRO A 102 -1.31 -8.11 11.87
N SER A 103 -0.85 -7.13 11.11
CA SER A 103 0.16 -6.19 11.58
C SER A 103 -0.29 -5.47 12.85
N ASP A 104 0.68 -5.15 13.71
CA ASP A 104 0.45 -4.46 14.99
C ASP A 104 -0.39 -5.28 16.01
N CYS A 105 -0.66 -6.57 15.72
CA CYS A 105 -1.41 -7.51 16.58
C CYS A 105 -0.59 -8.71 17.06
N MET A 106 0.71 -8.77 16.75
CA MET A 106 1.52 -9.98 16.92
C MET A 106 1.66 -10.46 18.36
N ASP A 107 1.52 -9.56 19.34
CA ASP A 107 1.56 -9.91 20.77
C ASP A 107 0.47 -10.92 21.15
N ALA A 108 -0.69 -10.88 20.51
CA ALA A 108 -1.77 -11.84 20.76
C ALA A 108 -1.45 -13.26 20.25
N TYR A 109 -0.44 -13.40 19.40
CA TYR A 109 -0.12 -14.65 18.71
C TYR A 109 1.21 -15.28 19.15
N GLN A 110 1.92 -14.71 20.12
CA GLN A 110 3.27 -15.18 20.54
C GLN A 110 3.30 -16.69 20.82
N ASP A 111 2.25 -17.23 21.46
CA ASP A 111 2.10 -18.65 21.79
C ASP A 111 1.28 -19.46 20.79
N HIS A 112 0.84 -18.87 19.67
CA HIS A 112 0.04 -19.57 18.68
C HIS A 112 0.90 -20.55 17.87
N PRO A 113 0.47 -21.80 17.62
CA PRO A 113 1.25 -22.77 16.83
C PRO A 113 1.67 -22.25 15.45
N ALA A 114 0.77 -21.60 14.71
CA ALA A 114 1.08 -20.99 13.41
C ALA A 114 2.11 -19.84 13.50
N ARG A 115 2.17 -19.11 14.62
CA ARG A 115 3.22 -18.10 14.84
C ARG A 115 4.58 -18.75 15.09
N ARG A 116 4.62 -19.75 15.97
CA ARG A 116 5.84 -20.56 16.23
C ARG A 116 6.35 -21.21 14.94
N ARG A 117 5.45 -21.67 14.08
CA ARG A 117 5.78 -22.24 12.76
C ARG A 117 6.45 -21.22 11.84
N ALA A 118 5.97 -19.97 11.82
CA ALA A 118 6.59 -18.88 11.06
C ALA A 118 8.00 -18.55 11.57
N MET A 119 8.17 -18.45 12.90
CA MET A 119 9.48 -18.20 13.51
C MET A 119 10.48 -19.33 13.30
N ALA A 120 9.99 -20.57 13.17
CA ALA A 120 10.81 -21.75 12.93
C ALA A 120 11.11 -21.99 11.44
N ALA A 121 10.55 -21.19 10.52
CA ALA A 121 10.85 -21.32 9.10
C ALA A 121 12.36 -21.09 8.86
N PRO A 122 13.04 -21.99 8.14
CA PRO A 122 14.47 -21.82 7.85
C PRO A 122 14.74 -20.50 7.15
N ARG A 123 15.75 -19.78 7.64
CA ARG A 123 16.22 -18.55 7.00
C ARG A 123 16.81 -18.87 5.62
N THR A 124 16.47 -18.08 4.63
CA THR A 124 17.07 -18.20 3.29
C THR A 124 18.50 -17.70 3.29
N ASP A 125 19.33 -18.25 2.39
CA ASP A 125 20.73 -17.80 2.24
C ASP A 125 20.81 -16.33 1.81
N THR A 126 19.85 -15.90 0.99
CA THR A 126 19.74 -14.52 0.51
C THR A 126 18.33 -14.00 0.79
N LEU A 127 18.23 -12.89 1.51
CA LEU A 127 17.00 -12.11 1.64
C LEU A 127 17.01 -10.98 0.59
N PRO A 128 15.88 -10.67 -0.05
CA PRO A 128 15.81 -9.51 -0.92
C PRO A 128 16.12 -8.23 -0.15
N GLU A 129 16.76 -7.28 -0.82
CA GLU A 129 17.04 -5.99 -0.22
C GLU A 129 15.74 -5.34 0.26
N ASP A 130 15.79 -4.70 1.44
CA ASP A 130 14.66 -3.99 2.03
C ASP A 130 13.41 -4.85 2.32
N ILE A 131 13.47 -6.18 2.25
CA ILE A 131 12.29 -7.03 2.46
C ILE A 131 11.63 -6.82 3.83
N GLU A 132 12.39 -6.39 4.84
CA GLU A 132 11.89 -6.08 6.19
C GLU A 132 11.16 -4.73 6.30
N HIS A 133 11.23 -3.89 5.26
CA HIS A 133 10.77 -2.51 5.31
C HIS A 133 9.50 -2.28 4.48
N TRP A 134 8.79 -1.21 4.85
CA TRP A 134 7.67 -0.72 4.06
C TRP A 134 8.15 -0.32 2.65
N CYS A 135 7.42 -0.74 1.63
CA CYS A 135 7.70 -0.40 0.25
C CYS A 135 6.69 0.64 -0.24
N SER A 136 7.09 1.91 -0.18
CA SER A 136 6.22 3.02 -0.58
C SER A 136 6.02 3.10 -2.09
N ARG A 137 6.95 2.58 -2.89
CA ARG A 137 6.91 2.64 -4.36
C ARG A 137 7.83 1.57 -4.98
N ILE A 138 7.51 1.18 -6.20
CA ILE A 138 8.38 0.40 -7.09
C ILE A 138 8.66 1.17 -8.40
N PRO A 139 9.71 0.84 -9.17
CA PRO A 139 10.09 1.60 -10.37
C PRO A 139 8.95 1.82 -11.37
N ALA A 140 8.08 0.82 -11.55
CA ALA A 140 6.93 0.91 -12.43
C ALA A 140 5.90 2.01 -12.03
N GLU A 141 5.90 2.43 -10.76
CA GLU A 141 5.02 3.49 -10.24
C GLU A 141 5.65 4.89 -10.30
N GLU A 142 6.93 5.06 -10.63
CA GLU A 142 7.63 6.37 -10.60
C GLU A 142 6.93 7.44 -11.45
N ARG A 143 6.42 7.03 -12.62
CA ARG A 143 5.72 7.91 -13.55
C ARG A 143 4.22 7.97 -13.31
N ALA A 144 3.67 7.13 -12.42
CA ALA A 144 2.24 7.12 -12.15
C ALA A 144 1.82 8.41 -11.43
N ASN A 145 0.63 8.91 -11.74
CA ASN A 145 -0.07 9.84 -10.84
C ASN A 145 -0.91 8.97 -9.90
N TYR A 146 -0.82 9.21 -8.60
CA TYR A 146 -1.57 8.38 -7.66
C TYR A 146 -3.07 8.76 -7.73
N PRO A 147 -3.99 7.78 -7.77
CA PRO A 147 -5.36 8.05 -8.20
C PRO A 147 -6.23 8.75 -7.15
N ILE A 148 -5.85 8.71 -5.87
CA ILE A 148 -6.62 9.27 -4.75
C ILE A 148 -5.73 10.05 -3.78
N ASP A 149 -6.29 11.03 -3.07
CA ASP A 149 -5.66 11.66 -1.92
C ASP A 149 -6.07 10.92 -0.63
N GLN A 150 -5.13 10.15 -0.09
CA GLN A 150 -5.29 9.40 1.17
C GLN A 150 -4.61 10.06 2.37
N SER A 151 -4.19 11.32 2.23
CA SER A 151 -3.31 11.96 3.21
C SER A 151 -3.96 12.25 4.55
N ASP A 152 -5.30 12.25 4.64
CA ASP A 152 -6.03 12.35 5.90
C ASP A 152 -6.36 11.00 6.56
N GLY A 153 -5.91 9.90 5.94
CA GLY A 153 -6.18 8.55 6.39
C GLY A 153 -7.44 7.92 5.84
N GLY A 154 -8.21 8.64 5.01
CA GLY A 154 -9.32 8.06 4.24
C GLY A 154 -10.57 7.73 5.06
N GLU A 155 -10.73 8.34 6.23
CA GLU A 155 -11.93 8.21 7.06
C GLU A 155 -13.17 8.72 6.32
N ASP A 156 -14.17 7.85 6.16
CA ASP A 156 -15.41 8.12 5.42
C ASP A 156 -16.68 8.01 6.29
N ASP A 157 -16.53 7.91 7.61
CA ASP A 157 -17.63 7.98 8.56
C ASP A 157 -18.35 9.34 8.55
N ASP A 158 -19.65 9.34 8.86
CA ASP A 158 -20.30 10.55 9.33
C ASP A 158 -19.66 11.00 10.66
N PRO A 159 -19.38 12.30 10.89
CA PRO A 159 -18.73 12.75 12.11
C PRO A 159 -19.43 12.34 13.42
N GLN A 160 -20.76 12.24 13.44
CA GLN A 160 -21.50 11.82 14.63
C GLN A 160 -21.37 10.31 14.85
N GLU A 161 -21.46 9.52 13.76
CA GLU A 161 -21.23 8.07 13.82
C GLU A 161 -19.81 7.76 14.28
N HIS A 162 -18.82 8.46 13.74
CA HIS A 162 -17.41 8.34 14.12
C HIS A 162 -17.22 8.63 15.62
N ALA A 163 -17.81 9.71 16.13
CA ALA A 163 -17.72 10.06 17.54
C ALA A 163 -18.37 8.99 18.45
N ALA A 164 -19.53 8.46 18.05
CA ALA A 164 -20.21 7.39 18.76
C ALA A 164 -19.40 6.08 18.75
N TRP A 165 -18.82 5.74 17.59
CA TRP A 165 -17.95 4.58 17.44
C TRP A 165 -16.68 4.69 18.28
N ALA A 166 -16.01 5.84 18.25
CA ALA A 166 -14.85 6.12 19.09
C ALA A 166 -15.18 5.99 20.59
N ALA A 167 -16.36 6.44 21.03
CA ALA A 167 -16.82 6.26 22.41
C ALA A 167 -17.05 4.78 22.75
N LYS A 168 -17.65 4.01 21.84
CA LYS A 168 -17.82 2.55 22.01
C LYS A 168 -16.48 1.83 22.09
N LEU A 169 -15.50 2.18 21.26
CA LEU A 169 -14.14 1.63 21.32
C LEU A 169 -13.48 1.89 22.68
N LYS A 170 -13.60 3.11 23.22
CA LYS A 170 -13.11 3.42 24.58
C LYS A 170 -13.77 2.57 25.65
N ALA A 171 -15.10 2.40 25.57
CA ALA A 171 -15.86 1.57 26.51
C ALA A 171 -15.43 0.09 26.48
N LEU A 172 -14.95 -0.39 25.32
CA LEU A 172 -14.36 -1.72 25.15
C LEU A 172 -12.90 -1.82 25.59
N GLY A 173 -12.31 -0.76 26.16
CA GLY A 173 -10.89 -0.72 26.54
C GLY A 173 -9.94 -0.74 25.33
N ARG A 174 -10.39 -0.23 24.18
CA ARG A 174 -9.59 -0.08 22.95
C ARG A 174 -9.10 1.35 22.80
N ASN A 175 -7.96 1.52 22.12
CA ASN A 175 -7.50 2.82 21.64
C ASN A 175 -8.31 3.19 20.39
N PRO A 176 -9.07 4.30 20.37
CA PRO A 176 -9.90 4.64 19.23
C PRO A 176 -9.14 4.88 17.92
N GLY A 177 -7.87 5.28 17.98
CA GLY A 177 -7.05 5.49 16.78
C GLY A 177 -6.46 4.20 16.21
N MET A 178 -6.28 3.18 17.03
CA MET A 178 -5.73 1.86 16.66
C MET A 178 -6.39 0.77 17.52
N PRO A 179 -7.65 0.43 17.25
CA PRO A 179 -8.43 -0.43 18.15
C PRO A 179 -8.14 -1.92 18.01
N TRP A 180 -7.50 -2.34 16.92
CA TRP A 180 -7.20 -3.73 16.62
C TRP A 180 -6.25 -4.35 17.66
N LYS A 181 -6.45 -5.63 17.94
CA LYS A 181 -5.55 -6.47 18.76
C LYS A 181 -5.34 -7.86 18.19
N THR A 182 -6.21 -8.32 17.30
CA THR A 182 -6.13 -9.64 16.66
C THR A 182 -6.62 -9.54 15.20
N GLN A 183 -6.48 -10.61 14.44
CA GLN A 183 -7.28 -10.86 13.25
C GLN A 183 -8.76 -11.00 13.64
N SER A 184 -9.66 -10.69 12.71
CA SER A 184 -11.10 -10.91 12.82
C SER A 184 -11.42 -12.37 13.07
N SER A 185 -12.37 -12.62 13.98
CA SER A 185 -12.89 -13.96 14.25
C SER A 185 -13.67 -14.57 13.09
N MET A 186 -14.00 -13.80 12.06
CA MET A 186 -14.58 -14.33 10.82
C MET A 186 -13.58 -15.16 10.01
N ILE A 187 -12.28 -14.92 10.19
CA ILE A 187 -11.22 -15.62 9.48
C ILE A 187 -10.62 -16.70 10.38
N SER A 188 -10.88 -17.94 10.03
CA SER A 188 -10.32 -19.11 10.73
C SER A 188 -8.82 -19.24 10.44
N ILE A 189 -8.04 -19.50 11.50
CA ILE A 189 -6.62 -19.83 11.43
C ILE A 189 -6.47 -21.31 11.77
N ASP A 190 -5.95 -22.11 10.83
CA ASP A 190 -5.62 -23.51 11.04
C ASP A 190 -4.26 -23.60 11.76
N ALA A 191 -4.29 -23.90 13.06
CA ALA A 191 -3.09 -23.99 13.89
C ALA A 191 -2.07 -25.04 13.38
N GLU A 192 -2.53 -26.07 12.68
CA GLU A 192 -1.67 -27.17 12.21
C GLU A 192 -1.03 -26.88 10.85
N ARG A 193 -1.62 -25.98 10.05
CA ARG A 193 -1.21 -25.76 8.64
C ARG A 193 -0.70 -24.36 8.35
N ASP A 194 -1.27 -23.34 9.00
CA ASP A 194 -1.05 -21.96 8.63
C ASP A 194 0.20 -21.36 9.27
N TYR A 195 0.51 -20.13 8.84
CA TYR A 195 1.55 -19.27 9.39
C TYR A 195 0.95 -17.95 9.87
N ILE A 196 1.58 -17.33 10.88
CA ILE A 196 1.26 -15.97 11.30
C ILE A 196 2.55 -15.15 11.38
N SER A 197 2.66 -14.09 10.57
CA SER A 197 3.73 -13.10 10.65
C SER A 197 3.35 -11.82 9.94
N ASP A 198 3.71 -10.67 10.51
CA ASP A 198 3.67 -9.36 9.84
C ASP A 198 5.07 -8.87 9.40
N ARG A 199 6.10 -9.72 9.53
CA ARG A 199 7.47 -9.40 9.15
C ARG A 199 7.81 -9.93 7.76
N GLY A 200 8.36 -9.08 6.91
CA GLY A 200 8.65 -9.44 5.52
C GLY A 200 9.74 -10.51 5.37
N ASP A 201 10.76 -10.52 6.24
CA ASP A 201 11.82 -11.54 6.23
C ASP A 201 11.27 -12.93 6.57
N GLU A 202 10.43 -13.04 7.59
CA GLU A 202 9.80 -14.31 7.97
C GLU A 202 8.82 -14.80 6.91
N VAL A 203 7.97 -13.90 6.37
CA VAL A 203 7.09 -14.24 5.25
C VAL A 203 7.92 -14.75 4.07
N TRP A 204 9.00 -14.05 3.69
CA TRP A 204 9.86 -14.47 2.60
C TRP A 204 10.51 -15.83 2.84
N ASN A 205 11.01 -16.09 4.06
CA ASN A 205 11.57 -17.39 4.44
C ASN A 205 10.54 -18.52 4.28
N ILE A 206 9.29 -18.28 4.67
CA ILE A 206 8.20 -19.25 4.47
C ILE A 206 7.99 -19.52 2.98
N LEU A 207 7.90 -18.46 2.16
CA LEU A 207 7.67 -18.59 0.72
C LEU A 207 8.79 -19.41 0.06
N GLU A 208 10.05 -19.08 0.33
CA GLU A 208 11.19 -19.80 -0.25
C GLU A 208 11.28 -21.25 0.24
N HIS A 209 11.15 -21.49 1.54
CA HIS A 209 11.28 -22.84 2.11
C HIS A 209 10.15 -23.77 1.64
N ARG A 210 8.97 -23.22 1.34
CA ARG A 210 7.83 -23.97 0.80
C ARG A 210 7.82 -24.06 -0.73
N GLY A 211 8.81 -23.49 -1.42
CA GLY A 211 8.87 -23.49 -2.88
C GLY A 211 7.76 -22.66 -3.52
N ILE A 212 7.25 -21.64 -2.82
CA ILE A 212 6.16 -20.80 -3.29
C ILE A 212 6.67 -19.84 -4.35
N ARG A 213 6.06 -19.92 -5.53
CA ARG A 213 6.34 -19.05 -6.67
C ARG A 213 5.22 -18.02 -6.88
N ASN A 214 4.00 -18.37 -6.48
CA ASN A 214 2.82 -17.56 -6.70
C ASN A 214 2.22 -17.05 -5.39
N VAL A 215 1.79 -15.78 -5.38
CA VAL A 215 1.23 -15.12 -4.20
C VAL A 215 -0.10 -14.48 -4.56
N ILE A 216 -1.16 -14.86 -3.84
CA ILE A 216 -2.45 -14.19 -3.85
C ILE A 216 -2.50 -13.31 -2.60
N LEU A 217 -2.51 -12.00 -2.75
CA LEU A 217 -2.67 -11.07 -1.63
C LEU A 217 -4.13 -10.60 -1.53
N THR A 218 -4.63 -10.54 -0.29
CA THR A 218 -5.99 -10.13 0.06
C THR A 218 -5.97 -9.40 1.41
N GLY A 219 -7.10 -8.83 1.83
CA GLY A 219 -7.23 -8.09 3.09
C GLY A 219 -7.27 -6.59 2.88
N VAL A 220 -6.90 -5.80 3.90
CA VAL A 220 -7.13 -4.34 3.89
C VAL A 220 -5.96 -3.55 4.46
N HIS A 221 -5.76 -2.29 4.11
CA HIS A 221 -6.40 -1.53 3.03
C HIS A 221 -5.53 -1.53 1.78
N THR A 222 -6.13 -1.65 0.60
CA THR A 222 -5.48 -1.83 -0.70
C THR A 222 -4.40 -0.78 -0.93
N ASN A 223 -4.77 0.49 -0.78
CA ASN A 223 -3.93 1.67 -1.00
C ASN A 223 -2.85 1.90 0.07
N MET A 224 -2.87 1.13 1.15
CA MET A 224 -1.94 1.23 2.26
C MET A 224 -1.24 -0.10 2.49
N CYS A 225 -1.74 -0.92 3.41
CA CYS A 225 -1.04 -2.09 3.91
C CYS A 225 -0.83 -3.17 2.85
N VAL A 226 -1.86 -3.45 2.06
CA VAL A 226 -1.84 -4.48 1.01
C VAL A 226 -0.78 -4.12 -0.05
N LEU A 227 -0.66 -2.86 -0.46
CA LEU A 227 0.41 -2.44 -1.36
C LEU A 227 1.78 -2.39 -0.68
N GLY A 228 1.85 -1.81 0.52
CA GLY A 228 3.09 -1.26 1.08
C GLY A 228 3.74 -2.00 2.24
N ARG A 229 3.05 -2.93 2.94
CA ARG A 229 3.68 -3.70 4.04
C ARG A 229 4.90 -4.48 3.52
N PRO A 230 5.83 -4.88 4.42
CA PRO A 230 6.99 -5.70 4.06
C PRO A 230 6.67 -6.99 3.28
N PHE A 231 5.46 -7.52 3.47
CA PHE A 231 4.92 -8.69 2.76
C PHE A 231 3.90 -8.34 1.65
N GLY A 232 3.71 -7.05 1.35
CA GLY A 232 2.69 -6.54 0.44
C GLY A 232 3.04 -6.68 -1.04
N LEU A 233 2.10 -6.27 -1.91
CA LEU A 233 2.17 -6.46 -3.37
C LEU A 233 3.47 -5.92 -3.98
N ARG A 234 3.90 -4.73 -3.55
CA ARG A 234 5.10 -4.09 -4.09
C ARG A 234 6.36 -4.90 -3.81
N GLN A 235 6.47 -5.43 -2.58
CA GLN A 235 7.59 -6.28 -2.18
C GLN A 235 7.58 -7.60 -2.94
N MET A 236 6.41 -8.23 -3.08
CA MET A 236 6.30 -9.50 -3.81
C MET A 236 6.60 -9.32 -5.31
N SER A 237 6.06 -8.27 -5.92
CA SER A 237 6.23 -7.96 -7.34
C SER A 237 7.70 -7.62 -7.67
N ARG A 238 8.31 -6.67 -6.94
CA ARG A 238 9.68 -6.24 -7.23
C ARG A 238 10.73 -7.32 -6.99
N ASN A 239 10.44 -8.28 -6.11
CA ASN A 239 11.34 -9.38 -5.79
C ASN A 239 11.01 -10.67 -6.59
N GLY A 240 10.19 -10.58 -7.63
CA GLY A 240 10.05 -11.62 -8.65
C GLY A 240 9.05 -12.73 -8.34
N LYS A 241 8.14 -12.57 -7.37
CA LYS A 241 7.01 -13.50 -7.19
C LYS A 241 5.94 -13.24 -8.25
N ASN A 242 5.27 -14.29 -8.71
CA ASN A 242 4.04 -14.15 -9.49
C ASN A 242 2.93 -13.73 -8.55
N VAL A 243 2.69 -12.42 -8.43
CA VAL A 243 1.74 -11.88 -7.46
C VAL A 243 0.46 -11.41 -8.13
N VAL A 244 -0.68 -11.64 -7.46
CA VAL A 244 -1.98 -11.08 -7.81
C VAL A 244 -2.67 -10.51 -6.58
N LEU A 245 -3.46 -9.45 -6.80
CA LEU A 245 -4.44 -8.97 -5.81
C LEU A 245 -5.78 -9.67 -6.04
N MET A 246 -6.39 -10.21 -4.98
CA MET A 246 -7.79 -10.65 -5.01
C MET A 246 -8.71 -9.44 -4.83
N ARG A 247 -9.06 -8.79 -5.94
CA ARG A 247 -9.64 -7.43 -5.96
C ARG A 247 -11.03 -7.30 -5.35
N ASP A 248 -11.74 -8.40 -5.14
CA ASP A 248 -13.07 -8.41 -4.50
C ASP A 248 -13.01 -8.83 -3.02
N MET A 249 -11.84 -9.20 -2.51
CA MET A 249 -11.59 -9.48 -1.09
C MET A 249 -10.65 -8.42 -0.50
N THR A 250 -10.94 -7.15 -0.78
CA THR A 250 -10.16 -6.02 -0.30
C THR A 250 -11.02 -4.75 -0.23
N ASP A 251 -10.47 -3.71 0.39
CA ASP A 251 -11.09 -2.40 0.54
C ASP A 251 -10.01 -1.31 0.55
N THR A 252 -10.35 -0.06 0.23
CA THR A 252 -9.44 1.09 0.23
C THR A 252 -9.81 2.04 1.35
N MET A 253 -8.84 2.67 2.02
CA MET A 253 -9.15 3.83 2.87
C MET A 253 -9.24 5.08 1.99
N TYR A 254 -10.45 5.60 1.82
CA TYR A 254 -10.69 6.80 1.04
C TYR A 254 -11.86 7.61 1.57
N ASN A 255 -11.61 8.91 1.78
CA ASN A 255 -12.60 9.91 2.15
C ASN A 255 -13.17 10.56 0.88
N PRO A 256 -14.47 10.41 0.55
CA PRO A 256 -15.10 11.04 -0.62
C PRO A 256 -15.00 12.57 -0.69
N LYS A 257 -14.66 13.24 0.43
CA LYS A 257 -14.39 14.69 0.48
C LYS A 257 -12.95 15.05 0.07
N ARG A 258 -12.15 14.07 -0.36
CA ARG A 258 -10.78 14.27 -0.87
C ARG A 258 -10.73 14.00 -2.36
N TRP A 259 -9.70 14.52 -3.02
CA TRP A 259 -9.46 14.25 -4.43
C TRP A 259 -9.48 12.73 -4.71
N PRO A 260 -10.18 12.25 -5.76
CA PRO A 260 -10.79 13.01 -6.86
C PRO A 260 -12.28 13.35 -6.67
N TYR A 261 -12.81 13.32 -5.45
CA TYR A 261 -14.20 13.63 -5.08
C TYR A 261 -15.22 12.68 -5.67
N VAL A 262 -14.92 11.39 -5.60
CA VAL A 262 -15.80 10.31 -6.05
C VAL A 262 -16.37 9.56 -4.85
N ASP A 263 -17.34 8.69 -5.09
CA ASP A 263 -17.78 7.77 -4.05
C ASP A 263 -16.69 6.74 -3.70
N HIS A 264 -16.84 6.10 -2.55
CA HIS A 264 -15.87 5.15 -2.03
C HIS A 264 -15.58 3.97 -2.98
N PHE A 265 -16.61 3.41 -3.61
CA PHE A 265 -16.45 2.24 -4.48
C PHE A 265 -15.78 2.60 -5.81
N THR A 266 -15.97 3.83 -6.30
CA THR A 266 -15.17 4.35 -7.42
C THR A 266 -13.70 4.51 -7.05
N ALA A 267 -13.37 4.93 -5.83
CA ALA A 267 -11.98 4.93 -5.37
C ALA A 267 -11.37 3.51 -5.28
N ASN A 268 -12.16 2.52 -4.85
CA ASN A 268 -11.75 1.10 -4.91
C ASN A 268 -11.37 0.69 -6.34
N ASP A 269 -12.22 0.99 -7.33
CA ASP A 269 -11.92 0.72 -8.74
C ASP A 269 -10.64 1.40 -9.23
N LEU A 270 -10.43 2.67 -8.84
CA LEU A 270 -9.25 3.43 -9.25
C LEU A 270 -7.96 2.87 -8.66
N ILE A 271 -7.96 2.39 -7.41
CA ILE A 271 -6.80 1.75 -6.78
C ILE A 271 -6.53 0.36 -7.35
N VAL A 272 -7.57 -0.43 -7.61
CA VAL A 272 -7.46 -1.70 -8.34
C VAL A 272 -6.88 -1.45 -9.73
N SER A 273 -7.35 -0.40 -10.40
CA SER A 273 -6.89 0.00 -11.73
C SER A 273 -5.44 0.49 -11.75
N HIS A 274 -4.99 1.21 -10.71
CA HIS A 274 -3.57 1.57 -10.51
C HIS A 274 -2.71 0.32 -10.29
N THR A 275 -3.20 -0.61 -9.46
CA THR A 275 -2.52 -1.89 -9.17
C THR A 275 -2.33 -2.71 -10.46
N GLU A 276 -3.39 -2.85 -11.27
CA GLU A 276 -3.37 -3.56 -12.56
C GLU A 276 -2.42 -2.97 -13.59
N ARG A 277 -2.13 -1.66 -13.49
CA ARG A 277 -1.24 -0.94 -14.40
C ARG A 277 0.22 -1.05 -14.01
N TYR A 278 0.51 -0.87 -12.73
CA TYR A 278 1.87 -0.57 -12.29
C TYR A 278 2.46 -1.60 -11.33
N VAL A 279 1.63 -2.46 -10.71
CA VAL A 279 2.09 -3.34 -9.63
C VAL A 279 1.97 -4.80 -10.01
N CYS A 280 0.74 -5.27 -10.27
CA CYS A 280 0.48 -6.67 -10.60
C CYS A 280 -0.94 -6.88 -11.17
N PRO A 281 -1.20 -8.02 -11.83
CA PRO A 281 -2.56 -8.41 -12.21
C PRO A 281 -3.48 -8.66 -11.00
N THR A 282 -4.78 -8.80 -11.26
CA THR A 282 -5.80 -9.07 -10.25
C THR A 282 -6.66 -10.28 -10.61
N ILE A 283 -7.18 -10.98 -9.59
CA ILE A 283 -8.15 -12.07 -9.71
C ILE A 283 -9.36 -11.81 -8.80
N THR A 284 -10.41 -12.63 -8.89
CA THR A 284 -11.59 -12.57 -8.02
C THR A 284 -11.80 -13.88 -7.28
N SER A 285 -12.43 -13.80 -6.12
CA SER A 285 -12.70 -14.93 -5.22
C SER A 285 -13.45 -16.08 -5.88
N ASP A 286 -14.35 -15.80 -6.83
CA ASP A 286 -15.12 -16.82 -7.56
C ASP A 286 -14.26 -17.74 -8.42
N GLN A 287 -13.04 -17.34 -8.76
CA GLN A 287 -12.10 -18.20 -9.47
C GLN A 287 -11.58 -19.35 -8.58
N LEU A 288 -11.63 -19.19 -7.25
CA LEU A 288 -11.29 -20.24 -6.29
C LEU A 288 -12.53 -20.99 -5.82
N ILE A 289 -13.58 -20.29 -5.41
CA ILE A 289 -14.75 -20.91 -4.74
C ILE A 289 -16.01 -21.00 -5.62
N GLY A 290 -15.93 -20.58 -6.88
CA GLY A 290 -17.08 -20.52 -7.79
C GLY A 290 -18.06 -19.39 -7.50
N GLY A 291 -19.18 -19.40 -8.23
CA GLY A 291 -20.25 -18.41 -8.09
C GLY A 291 -19.99 -17.14 -8.90
N LYS A 292 -20.10 -15.98 -8.24
CA LYS A 292 -19.88 -14.65 -8.83
C LYS A 292 -18.91 -13.85 -7.96
N PRO A 293 -18.15 -12.89 -8.53
CA PRO A 293 -17.34 -11.97 -7.73
C PRO A 293 -18.16 -11.29 -6.64
N PHE A 294 -17.53 -11.07 -5.49
CA PHE A 294 -18.16 -10.36 -4.38
C PHE A 294 -18.49 -8.92 -4.76
N GLN A 295 -19.59 -8.41 -4.22
CA GLN A 295 -20.02 -7.03 -4.39
C GLN A 295 -20.57 -6.53 -3.06
N PHE A 296 -20.09 -5.36 -2.62
CA PHE A 296 -20.64 -4.71 -1.44
C PHE A 296 -22.11 -4.40 -1.65
N ARG A 297 -22.94 -4.64 -0.62
CA ARG A 297 -24.39 -4.43 -0.71
C ARG A 297 -24.74 -2.97 -1.03
N ASN A 298 -23.89 -2.04 -0.59
CA ASN A 298 -24.12 -0.60 -0.76
C ASN A 298 -23.49 -0.02 -2.05
N ASP A 299 -22.80 -0.83 -2.86
CA ASP A 299 -22.32 -0.38 -4.18
C ASP A 299 -23.47 -0.41 -5.20
N ASN A 300 -24.23 0.68 -5.24
CA ASN A 300 -25.38 0.85 -6.14
C ASN A 300 -25.02 1.45 -7.51
N ARG A 301 -23.73 1.55 -7.84
CA ARG A 301 -23.29 2.15 -9.11
C ARG A 301 -23.67 1.28 -10.30
N THR A 302 -24.06 1.92 -11.40
CA THR A 302 -24.35 1.27 -12.68
C THR A 302 -23.08 0.98 -13.48
N GLU A 303 -22.06 1.81 -13.31
CA GLU A 303 -20.73 1.64 -13.91
C GLU A 303 -19.73 1.24 -12.81
N ARG A 304 -18.94 0.21 -13.08
CA ARG A 304 -17.96 -0.37 -12.16
C ARG A 304 -16.70 -0.71 -12.93
N ASP A 305 -15.65 -1.11 -12.21
CA ASP A 305 -14.34 -1.38 -12.78
C ASP A 305 -13.78 -0.16 -13.53
N ILE A 306 -13.99 1.04 -12.99
CA ILE A 306 -13.54 2.30 -13.59
C ILE A 306 -12.02 2.30 -13.82
N ILE A 307 -11.58 2.51 -15.08
CA ILE A 307 -10.16 2.67 -15.42
C ILE A 307 -9.69 4.12 -15.47
N ALA A 308 -10.58 5.05 -15.80
CA ALA A 308 -10.31 6.46 -15.85
C ALA A 308 -11.62 7.21 -15.57
N LEU A 309 -11.53 8.35 -14.88
CA LEU A 309 -12.68 9.20 -14.67
C LEU A 309 -13.00 9.94 -15.97
N ALA A 310 -14.27 9.91 -16.38
CA ALA A 310 -14.74 10.59 -17.58
C ALA A 310 -14.53 12.11 -17.52
N SER A 311 -14.56 12.68 -16.31
CA SER A 311 -14.16 14.07 -16.06
C SER A 311 -13.54 14.18 -14.67
N LEU A 312 -12.47 14.97 -14.58
CA LEU A 312 -11.86 15.37 -13.32
C LEU A 312 -12.30 16.79 -12.97
N PRO A 313 -12.35 17.15 -11.67
CA PRO A 313 -12.56 18.53 -11.27
C PRO A 313 -11.56 19.45 -11.97
N GLN A 314 -12.06 20.54 -12.54
CA GLN A 314 -11.22 21.49 -13.26
C GLN A 314 -10.21 22.14 -12.30
N ARG A 315 -8.93 22.13 -12.69
CA ARG A 315 -7.88 22.84 -11.96
C ARG A 315 -8.16 24.35 -11.99
N ASN A 316 -8.41 24.93 -10.83
CA ASN A 316 -8.67 26.36 -10.64
C ASN A 316 -8.10 26.83 -9.29
N ALA A 317 -8.15 28.14 -9.03
CA ALA A 317 -7.57 28.71 -7.81
C ALA A 317 -8.23 28.19 -6.51
N ASP A 318 -9.52 27.86 -6.55
CA ASP A 318 -10.26 27.38 -5.39
C ASP A 318 -9.87 25.93 -5.06
N LEU A 319 -9.67 25.07 -6.07
CA LEU A 319 -9.12 23.73 -5.89
C LEU A 319 -7.72 23.79 -5.28
N LEU A 320 -6.85 24.67 -5.79
CA LEU A 320 -5.49 24.83 -5.27
C LEU A 320 -5.44 25.39 -3.84
N THR A 321 -6.53 26.00 -3.35
CA THR A 321 -6.63 26.52 -1.98
C THR A 321 -7.20 25.46 -1.03
N ASN A 322 -8.09 24.60 -1.54
CA ASN A 322 -8.82 23.61 -0.74
C ASN A 322 -8.20 22.21 -0.77
N SER A 323 -7.24 21.94 -1.66
CA SER A 323 -6.70 20.61 -1.89
C SER A 323 -5.21 20.62 -2.19
N TRP A 324 -4.53 19.58 -1.73
CA TRP A 324 -3.18 19.28 -2.18
C TRP A 324 -3.23 18.85 -3.65
N SER A 325 -2.51 19.58 -4.49
CA SER A 325 -2.50 19.34 -5.93
C SER A 325 -1.08 19.07 -6.41
N PRO A 326 -0.86 18.10 -7.32
CA PRO A 326 0.47 17.84 -7.85
C PRO A 326 1.02 19.04 -8.62
N VAL A 327 2.31 19.34 -8.42
CA VAL A 327 3.10 20.35 -9.14
C VAL A 327 4.50 19.80 -9.41
N MET A 328 5.15 20.27 -10.47
CA MET A 328 6.55 19.96 -10.74
C MET A 328 7.46 20.97 -10.06
N ILE A 329 8.58 20.50 -9.50
CA ILE A 329 9.71 21.32 -9.05
C ILE A 329 10.98 20.79 -9.76
N PRO A 330 11.75 21.62 -10.48
CA PRO A 330 11.55 23.04 -10.71
C PRO A 330 10.23 23.40 -11.39
N ALA A 331 9.58 24.42 -10.87
CA ALA A 331 8.26 24.86 -11.32
C ALA A 331 8.40 25.85 -12.48
N ARG A 332 7.50 25.72 -13.47
CA ARG A 332 7.28 26.77 -14.48
C ARG A 332 6.29 27.80 -13.94
N PRO A 333 6.31 29.05 -14.44
CA PRO A 333 5.27 30.02 -14.12
C PRO A 333 3.87 29.46 -14.36
N ASP A 334 2.98 29.66 -13.39
CA ASP A 334 1.65 29.08 -13.38
C ASP A 334 0.66 30.12 -12.84
N SER A 335 -0.11 30.70 -13.77
CA SER A 335 -1.04 31.79 -13.46
C SER A 335 -2.16 31.39 -12.51
N ILE A 336 -2.57 30.11 -12.51
CA ILE A 336 -3.64 29.60 -11.62
C ILE A 336 -3.09 29.48 -10.20
N ALA A 337 -1.89 28.91 -10.04
CA ALA A 337 -1.23 28.85 -8.74
C ALA A 337 -0.95 30.27 -8.21
N GLU A 338 -0.52 31.21 -9.06
CA GLU A 338 -0.27 32.58 -8.64
C GLU A 338 -1.56 33.28 -8.20
N GLN A 339 -2.65 33.03 -8.92
CA GLN A 339 -3.97 33.54 -8.53
C GLN A 339 -4.40 32.96 -7.17
N ALA A 340 -4.20 31.66 -6.94
CA ALA A 340 -4.51 31.02 -5.66
C ALA A 340 -3.71 31.62 -4.49
N ILE A 341 -2.41 31.85 -4.71
CA ILE A 341 -1.52 32.50 -3.73
C ILE A 341 -1.99 33.93 -3.43
N ARG A 342 -2.30 34.72 -4.47
CA ARG A 342 -2.81 36.10 -4.31
C ARG A 342 -4.13 36.14 -3.52
N ARG A 343 -5.03 35.17 -3.75
CA ARG A 343 -6.29 35.03 -2.98
C ARG A 343 -6.05 34.62 -1.53
N SER A 344 -4.91 34.00 -1.25
CA SER A 344 -4.55 33.42 0.06
C SER A 344 -3.54 34.27 0.83
N ASN A 345 -3.61 35.60 0.72
CA ASN A 345 -2.71 36.55 1.38
C ASN A 345 -1.21 36.32 1.10
N GLY A 346 -0.86 35.62 0.01
CA GLY A 346 0.53 35.40 -0.39
C GLY A 346 1.22 34.20 0.26
N ALA A 347 0.48 33.32 0.93
CA ALA A 347 1.02 32.10 1.55
C ALA A 347 0.74 30.85 0.70
N ALA A 348 1.74 29.97 0.63
CA ALA A 348 1.64 28.67 -0.02
C ALA A 348 2.44 27.59 0.70
N TRP A 349 2.01 26.35 0.53
CA TRP A 349 2.61 25.16 1.10
C TRP A 349 3.01 24.20 -0.01
N TYR A 350 4.15 23.56 0.19
CA TYR A 350 4.69 22.51 -0.66
C TYR A 350 5.05 21.33 0.22
N ARG A 351 4.78 20.11 -0.22
CA ARG A 351 5.20 18.90 0.49
C ARG A 351 5.64 17.80 -0.44
N CYS A 352 6.55 16.98 0.05
CA CYS A 352 6.95 15.71 -0.55
C CYS A 352 7.27 14.68 0.53
N ALA A 353 7.37 13.42 0.14
CA ALA A 353 7.90 12.36 0.99
C ALA A 353 9.32 12.02 0.55
N VAL A 354 10.21 11.74 1.49
CA VAL A 354 11.57 11.29 1.22
C VAL A 354 11.91 10.05 2.05
N ARG A 355 12.46 9.02 1.40
CA ARG A 355 13.01 7.86 2.11
C ARG A 355 14.45 8.14 2.51
N ILE A 356 14.71 8.16 3.82
CA ILE A 356 16.05 8.48 4.36
C ILE A 356 16.65 7.20 4.93
N ARG A 357 17.67 6.66 4.25
CA ARG A 357 18.39 5.46 4.70
C ARG A 357 19.06 5.68 6.05
N LYS A 358 19.05 4.67 6.93
CA LYS A 358 19.78 4.73 8.21
C LYS A 358 21.27 4.99 8.02
N SER A 359 21.88 4.43 6.98
CA SER A 359 23.27 4.68 6.61
C SER A 359 23.57 6.16 6.31
N ARG A 360 22.61 6.90 5.75
CA ARG A 360 22.72 8.36 5.52
C ARG A 360 22.61 9.14 6.83
N THR A 361 21.73 8.75 7.76
CA THR A 361 21.68 9.42 9.08
C THR A 361 22.96 9.22 9.90
N ALA A 362 23.74 8.18 9.60
CA ALA A 362 25.02 7.91 10.24
C ALA A 362 26.21 8.67 9.61
N SER A 363 26.09 9.20 8.38
CA SER A 363 27.21 9.82 7.65
C SER A 363 27.47 11.29 8.03
N GLY A 364 26.59 11.92 8.80
CA GLY A 364 26.75 13.29 9.27
C GLY A 364 25.43 14.01 9.50
N PRO A 365 25.47 15.33 9.82
CA PRO A 365 24.26 16.12 10.03
C PRO A 365 23.44 16.21 8.74
N LEU A 366 22.15 15.88 8.85
CA LEU A 366 21.19 15.98 7.76
C LEU A 366 20.76 17.44 7.57
N ARG A 367 20.88 17.94 6.34
CA ARG A 367 20.54 19.32 5.98
C ARG A 367 19.62 19.36 4.76
N LEU A 368 18.60 20.19 4.82
CA LEU A 368 17.75 20.53 3.68
C LEU A 368 18.16 21.91 3.17
N GLN A 369 18.63 22.00 1.93
CA GLN A 369 18.96 23.25 1.27
C GLN A 369 17.79 23.64 0.37
N VAL A 370 17.28 24.85 0.56
CA VAL A 370 16.14 25.35 -0.20
C VAL A 370 16.58 26.58 -0.99
N PRO A 371 16.57 26.54 -2.33
CA PRO A 371 16.80 27.72 -3.15
C PRO A 371 15.71 28.78 -2.93
N THR A 372 16.11 30.02 -2.65
CA THR A 372 15.20 31.14 -2.34
C THR A 372 15.66 32.41 -3.04
N PRO A 373 15.15 32.74 -4.24
CA PRO A 373 15.61 33.94 -4.94
C PRO A 373 15.06 35.27 -4.37
N ALA A 374 14.06 35.25 -3.48
CA ALA A 374 13.57 36.45 -2.74
C ALA A 374 12.49 36.12 -1.67
N THR A 375 12.23 34.85 -1.38
CA THR A 375 11.05 34.40 -0.64
C THR A 375 11.41 33.93 0.78
N LYS A 376 10.55 34.24 1.75
CA LYS A 376 10.73 33.72 3.11
C LYS A 376 10.18 32.30 3.17
N VAL A 377 11.03 31.33 3.50
CA VAL A 377 10.65 29.92 3.62
C VAL A 377 10.77 29.46 5.08
N THR A 378 9.78 28.71 5.51
CA THR A 378 9.81 27.92 6.77
C THR A 378 9.62 26.46 6.43
N ALA A 379 10.29 25.56 7.14
CA ALA A 379 10.30 24.14 6.81
C ALA A 379 10.00 23.24 8.02
N TRP A 380 9.44 22.07 7.75
CA TRP A 380 9.15 21.01 8.72
C TRP A 380 9.58 19.65 8.19
N CYS A 381 9.99 18.75 9.11
CA CYS A 381 10.18 17.33 8.85
C CYS A 381 9.27 16.53 9.80
N ASN A 382 8.35 15.73 9.27
CA ASN A 382 7.35 14.98 10.05
C ASN A 382 6.60 15.86 11.07
N GLY A 383 6.29 17.11 10.71
CA GLY A 383 5.64 18.10 11.57
C GLY A 383 6.55 18.80 12.59
N HIS A 384 7.81 18.39 12.71
CA HIS A 384 8.80 19.07 13.55
C HIS A 384 9.40 20.27 12.81
N PRO A 385 9.36 21.49 13.38
CA PRO A 385 9.90 22.68 12.73
C PRO A 385 11.43 22.59 12.58
N LEU A 386 11.94 23.01 11.43
CA LEU A 386 13.36 23.08 11.14
C LEU A 386 13.89 24.49 11.36
N LYS A 387 15.12 24.59 11.90
CA LYS A 387 15.77 25.88 12.15
C LYS A 387 16.74 26.21 11.01
N PRO A 388 16.70 27.44 10.44
CA PRO A 388 17.70 27.89 9.50
C PRO A 388 19.06 28.04 10.21
N GLN A 389 20.16 27.78 9.50
CA GLN A 389 21.51 27.92 10.01
C GLN A 389 22.03 29.36 9.82
N ALA A 390 22.85 29.84 10.76
CA ALA A 390 23.45 31.17 10.65
C ALA A 390 24.47 31.21 9.50
N GLY A 391 24.34 32.19 8.60
CA GLY A 391 25.22 32.35 7.43
C GLY A 391 24.58 31.94 6.09
N ASP A 392 23.25 31.90 6.00
CA ASP A 392 22.51 31.67 4.76
C ASP A 392 23.10 32.48 3.59
N LEU A 393 23.44 31.78 2.50
CA LEU A 393 23.87 32.41 1.26
C LEU A 393 22.68 33.21 0.70
N ARG A 394 22.95 34.33 0.00
CA ARG A 394 21.90 35.26 -0.47
C ARG A 394 20.72 34.61 -1.20
N GLU A 395 20.90 33.39 -1.74
CA GLU A 395 19.92 32.69 -2.57
C GLU A 395 19.57 31.27 -2.07
N THR A 396 20.05 30.84 -0.90
CA THR A 396 19.77 29.49 -0.36
C THR A 396 19.66 29.50 1.15
N ILE A 397 18.55 28.98 1.68
CA ILE A 397 18.36 28.75 3.11
C ILE A 397 18.77 27.31 3.45
N VAL A 398 19.57 27.14 4.49
CA VAL A 398 19.99 25.81 4.96
C VAL A 398 19.29 25.46 6.27
N PHE A 399 18.43 24.45 6.23
CA PHE A 399 17.74 23.92 7.41
C PHE A 399 18.46 22.69 7.94
N GLN A 400 18.76 22.69 9.25
CA GLN A 400 19.23 21.48 9.91
C GLN A 400 18.05 20.59 10.31
N ILE A 401 18.12 19.31 9.95
CA ILE A 401 17.13 18.30 10.34
C ILE A 401 17.64 17.56 11.58
N ASP A 402 16.87 17.62 12.66
CA ASP A 402 17.14 16.83 13.87
C ASP A 402 16.97 15.33 13.53
N PRO A 403 17.99 14.47 13.77
CA PRO A 403 17.85 13.04 13.57
C PRO A 403 16.64 12.41 14.29
N LYS A 404 16.18 13.00 15.41
CA LYS A 404 14.98 12.55 16.13
C LYS A 404 13.67 12.82 15.39
N ALA A 405 13.67 13.77 14.45
CA ALA A 405 12.50 14.05 13.60
C ALA A 405 12.40 13.06 12.43
N VAL A 406 13.45 12.27 12.16
CA VAL A 406 13.54 11.34 11.03
C VAL A 406 13.17 9.93 11.47
N ARG A 407 12.49 9.21 10.58
CA ARG A 407 12.23 7.78 10.64
C ARG A 407 13.16 7.10 9.63
N PRO A 408 14.26 6.48 10.08
CA PRO A 408 15.22 5.84 9.19
C PRO A 408 14.59 4.68 8.42
N ASP A 409 15.03 4.49 7.17
CA ASP A 409 14.59 3.46 6.22
C ASP A 409 13.10 3.50 5.84
N ASP A 410 12.41 4.56 6.27
CA ASP A 410 10.98 4.81 6.08
C ASP A 410 10.74 6.14 5.35
N ALA A 411 9.51 6.38 4.90
CA ALA A 411 9.11 7.64 4.29
C ALA A 411 8.96 8.75 5.35
N ASN A 412 9.55 9.91 5.06
CA ASN A 412 9.53 11.11 5.90
C ASN A 412 8.87 12.26 5.15
N LEU A 413 7.95 12.97 5.78
CA LEU A 413 7.31 14.13 5.18
C LEU A 413 8.22 15.36 5.32
N LEU A 414 8.52 16.01 4.20
CA LEU A 414 9.08 17.36 4.17
C LEU A 414 7.98 18.33 3.76
N VAL A 415 7.87 19.43 4.51
CA VAL A 415 6.90 20.50 4.22
C VAL A 415 7.65 21.83 4.18
N LEU A 416 7.38 22.62 3.15
CA LEU A 416 7.83 24.00 3.00
C LEU A 416 6.61 24.91 2.98
N ARG A 417 6.69 26.01 3.72
CA ARG A 417 5.76 27.14 3.58
C ARG A 417 6.52 28.35 3.09
N VAL A 418 5.93 29.05 2.15
CA VAL A 418 6.50 30.23 1.49
C VAL A 418 5.61 31.43 1.79
N GLU A 419 6.21 32.53 2.27
CA GLU A 419 5.57 33.84 2.46
C GLU A 419 6.14 34.85 1.44
N GLN A 420 5.25 35.41 0.60
CA GLN A 420 5.42 36.53 -0.35
C GLN A 420 6.72 36.70 -1.18
N GLY A 421 6.50 36.93 -2.49
CA GLY A 421 7.49 37.40 -3.48
C GLY A 421 7.13 36.98 -4.91
N SER A 422 6.02 37.49 -5.47
CA SER A 422 5.55 37.46 -6.88
C SER A 422 5.72 36.21 -7.77
N GLY A 423 6.15 35.06 -7.28
CA GLY A 423 6.41 33.88 -8.11
C GLY A 423 6.03 32.58 -7.42
N THR A 424 5.32 31.73 -8.14
CA THR A 424 4.89 30.38 -7.73
C THR A 424 5.99 29.33 -7.79
N ALA A 425 7.21 29.71 -8.18
CA ALA A 425 8.16 28.73 -8.67
C ALA A 425 9.41 28.66 -7.80
N PHE A 426 9.58 27.53 -7.12
CA PHE A 426 10.91 26.97 -6.90
C PHE A 426 11.53 26.73 -8.29
N THR A 427 12.31 27.70 -8.80
CA THR A 427 12.99 27.60 -10.11
C THR A 427 14.20 26.66 -10.06
N ALA A 428 14.58 26.22 -8.87
CA ALA A 428 15.53 25.14 -8.61
C ALA A 428 14.97 24.23 -7.51
N ALA A 429 15.30 22.94 -7.56
CA ALA A 429 14.81 21.97 -6.60
C ALA A 429 15.54 22.07 -5.25
N PRO A 430 14.83 21.90 -4.11
CA PRO A 430 15.47 21.66 -2.82
C PRO A 430 16.38 20.42 -2.87
N THR A 431 17.42 20.41 -2.04
CA THR A 431 18.34 19.27 -1.94
C THR A 431 18.48 18.80 -0.50
N LEU A 432 18.55 17.47 -0.33
CA LEU A 432 18.82 16.83 0.94
C LEU A 432 20.30 16.39 0.97
N VAL A 433 21.05 16.87 1.97
CA VAL A 433 22.50 16.66 2.09
C VAL A 433 22.81 15.94 3.39
N ALA A 434 23.54 14.83 3.31
CA ALA A 434 24.04 14.07 4.46
C ALA A 434 25.49 13.62 4.23
N GLY A 435 26.45 14.29 4.87
CA GLY A 435 27.86 14.10 4.56
C GLY A 435 28.18 14.58 3.13
N ASP A 436 28.76 13.68 2.32
CA ASP A 436 29.07 13.84 0.90
C ASP A 436 27.91 13.46 -0.04
N LYS A 437 26.85 12.84 0.50
CA LYS A 437 25.71 12.36 -0.29
C LYS A 437 24.65 13.44 -0.46
N ILE A 438 24.30 13.72 -1.71
CA ILE A 438 23.30 14.72 -2.11
C ILE A 438 22.15 14.00 -2.83
N MET A 439 20.92 14.30 -2.41
CA MET A 439 19.69 13.90 -3.11
C MET A 439 18.98 15.16 -3.59
N ILE A 440 18.79 15.29 -4.90
CA ILE A 440 18.06 16.40 -5.51
C ILE A 440 16.58 16.05 -5.50
N LEU A 441 15.75 16.91 -4.91
CA LEU A 441 14.30 16.67 -4.80
C LEU A 441 13.55 17.25 -6.02
N GLU A 442 14.08 16.99 -7.21
CA GLU A 442 13.50 17.39 -8.51
C GLU A 442 12.46 16.36 -8.95
N GLY A 443 11.23 16.83 -9.17
CA GLY A 443 10.13 15.99 -9.56
C GLY A 443 8.79 16.54 -9.08
N ARG A 444 7.85 15.64 -8.85
CA ARG A 444 6.52 15.99 -8.37
C ARG A 444 6.52 16.26 -6.87
N TRP A 445 5.87 17.35 -6.51
CA TRP A 445 5.53 17.75 -5.15
C TRP A 445 4.02 17.98 -5.09
N GLN A 446 3.49 18.13 -3.89
CA GLN A 446 2.13 18.62 -3.68
C GLN A 446 2.16 20.08 -3.26
N PHE A 447 1.25 20.88 -3.83
CA PHE A 447 1.08 22.30 -3.57
C PHE A 447 -0.31 22.58 -3.00
N ARG A 448 -0.39 23.54 -2.08
CA ARG A 448 -1.65 24.11 -1.61
C ARG A 448 -1.47 25.58 -1.22
N ALA A 449 -2.26 26.48 -1.78
CA ALA A 449 -2.33 27.87 -1.37
C ALA A 449 -3.12 28.00 -0.04
N GLY A 450 -2.75 28.95 0.80
CA GLY A 450 -3.41 29.15 2.09
C GLY A 450 -2.42 29.38 3.24
N ASP A 451 -2.96 29.74 4.39
CA ASP A 451 -2.18 29.98 5.61
C ASP A 451 -2.60 29.07 6.78
N ASP A 452 -3.26 27.95 6.48
CA ASP A 452 -3.69 27.00 7.51
C ASP A 452 -2.47 26.32 8.16
N PRO A 453 -2.16 26.58 9.44
CA PRO A 453 -0.99 26.02 10.10
C PRO A 453 -1.07 24.50 10.30
N SER A 454 -2.24 23.87 10.09
CA SER A 454 -2.38 22.41 10.10
C SER A 454 -1.60 21.75 8.97
N LEU A 455 -1.33 22.47 7.87
CA LEU A 455 -0.65 21.98 6.66
C LEU A 455 0.85 21.72 6.86
N LYS A 456 1.42 22.12 8.00
CA LYS A 456 2.81 21.82 8.38
C LYS A 456 3.09 20.32 8.58
N ASN A 457 2.04 19.51 8.65
CA ASN A 457 2.15 18.06 8.78
C ASN A 457 1.02 17.34 8.01
N MET A 458 1.10 16.02 8.00
CA MET A 458 0.04 15.13 7.55
C MET A 458 -0.56 14.42 8.77
N PRO A 459 -1.89 14.17 8.81
CA PRO A 459 -2.53 13.41 9.89
C PRO A 459 -1.92 12.02 10.11
N LEU A 460 -1.49 11.36 9.04
CA LEU A 460 -0.80 10.08 9.10
C LEU A 460 0.71 10.20 8.87
N PRO A 461 1.50 9.23 9.39
CA PRO A 461 2.82 8.92 8.85
C PRO A 461 2.88 8.97 7.32
N ALA A 462 3.96 9.52 6.76
CA ALA A 462 4.12 9.63 5.31
C ALA A 462 4.04 8.28 4.59
N ARG A 463 4.51 7.18 5.20
CA ARG A 463 4.38 5.83 4.62
C ARG A 463 2.94 5.41 4.32
N PHE A 464 1.97 5.92 5.08
CA PHE A 464 0.56 5.62 4.90
C PHE A 464 -0.14 6.69 4.08
N GLY A 465 0.12 7.97 4.34
CA GLY A 465 -0.66 9.06 3.75
C GLY A 465 -0.02 9.72 2.52
N ALA A 466 1.28 9.55 2.27
CA ALA A 466 1.91 10.12 1.09
C ALA A 466 1.64 9.26 -0.14
N SER A 467 1.27 9.91 -1.23
CA SER A 467 1.12 9.27 -2.53
C SER A 467 2.48 8.92 -3.13
N THR A 468 2.53 7.89 -3.97
CA THR A 468 3.79 7.40 -4.57
C THR A 468 4.44 8.41 -5.51
N ASP A 469 3.62 9.29 -6.08
CA ASP A 469 4.02 10.29 -7.05
C ASP A 469 4.75 11.49 -6.42
N ILE A 470 4.78 11.63 -5.09
CA ILE A 470 5.57 12.66 -4.39
C ILE A 470 6.73 12.08 -3.56
N LEU A 471 7.05 10.80 -3.76
CA LEU A 471 8.13 10.13 -3.05
C LEU A 471 9.47 10.35 -3.76
N PHE A 472 10.48 10.72 -2.97
CA PHE A 472 11.88 10.75 -3.36
C PHE A 472 12.63 9.63 -2.62
N GLU A 473 13.28 8.77 -3.37
CA GLU A 473 14.10 7.68 -2.84
C GLU A 473 15.29 7.43 -3.78
N GLU A 474 16.29 6.74 -3.24
CA GLU A 474 17.56 6.40 -3.92
C GLU A 474 17.58 4.99 -4.45
#